data_AF-A0A2S3QI68-F1
#
_entry.id   AF-A0A2S3QI68-F1
#
_cell.length_a   1.000
_cell.length_b   1.000
_cell.length_c   1.000
_cell.angle_alpha   90.00
_cell.angle_beta   90.00
_cell.angle_gamma   90.00
#
_symmetry.space_group_name_H-M   'P 1'
#
loop_
_entity.id
_entity.type
_entity.pdbx_description
1 polymer ?
#
loop_
_entity_poly.entity_id
_entity_poly.type
_entity_poly.pdbx_seq_one_letter_code
_entity_poly.pdbx_strand_id
1 'polypeptide(L)'
;MSITPSPAYYTAAKAILNGLNATPTATNINLLVAWMGLENGWNATFQCHNPMNTTWKMPGSKAINNVGVQCYPDWATGAQATINTLTQTSPSYGTLVAALRNGDAGQFFSQEGRQELSVWSGGSPSYASTIEQIYHELAPVPASELQASAASGLSLSNGLSELANLFDLKDFAPGKITTTKQAVGLAVMGGIILALLWEGGDNIGF
;
A
#
# COMPACT_ATOMS: atom_id res chain seq x y z
N MET A 1 6.33 -25.17 3.68
CA MET A 1 5.09 -25.07 2.87
C MET A 1 4.98 -23.61 2.47
N SER A 2 4.73 -23.30 1.20
CA SER A 2 4.67 -21.90 0.77
C SER A 2 3.30 -21.29 1.03
N ILE A 3 3.26 -20.06 1.55
CA ILE A 3 2.03 -19.29 1.74
C ILE A 3 1.69 -18.60 0.41
N THR A 4 0.46 -18.75 -0.05
CA THR A 4 -0.06 -18.05 -1.24
C THR A 4 -1.10 -17.01 -0.79
N PRO A 5 -0.73 -15.72 -0.75
CA PRO A 5 -1.64 -14.63 -0.43
C PRO A 5 -2.77 -14.49 -1.46
N SER A 6 -3.91 -13.95 -1.02
CA SER A 6 -4.94 -13.52 -1.96
C SER A 6 -4.50 -12.26 -2.72
N PRO A 7 -5.09 -11.98 -3.90
CA PRO A 7 -4.78 -10.76 -4.68
C PRO A 7 -5.00 -9.44 -3.94
N ALA A 8 -5.86 -9.42 -2.91
CA ALA A 8 -6.12 -8.23 -2.10
C ALA A 8 -4.85 -7.75 -1.37
N TYR A 9 -3.99 -8.67 -0.91
CA TYR A 9 -2.73 -8.32 -0.26
C TYR A 9 -1.77 -7.59 -1.21
N TYR A 10 -1.60 -8.09 -2.43
CA TYR A 10 -0.74 -7.45 -3.43
C TYR A 10 -1.25 -6.06 -3.81
N THR A 11 -2.56 -5.94 -3.97
CA THR A 11 -3.20 -4.67 -4.27
C THR A 11 -2.99 -3.62 -3.16
N ALA A 12 -3.20 -4.00 -1.90
CA ALA A 12 -2.94 -3.12 -0.76
C ALA A 12 -1.46 -2.73 -0.64
N ALA A 13 -0.54 -3.69 -0.82
CA ALA A 13 0.90 -3.44 -0.79
C ALA A 13 1.31 -2.41 -1.85
N LYS A 14 0.86 -2.57 -3.10
CA LYS A 14 1.17 -1.62 -4.18
C LYS A 14 0.65 -0.22 -3.89
N ALA A 15 -0.56 -0.08 -3.34
CA ALA A 15 -1.12 1.22 -2.97
C ALA A 15 -0.27 1.94 -1.90
N ILE A 16 0.17 1.21 -0.87
CA ILE A 16 1.06 1.75 0.18
C ILE A 16 2.42 2.14 -0.40
N LEU A 17 3.05 1.26 -1.20
CA LEU A 17 4.36 1.51 -1.82
C LEU A 17 4.33 2.76 -2.71
N ASN A 18 3.31 2.87 -3.56
CA ASN A 18 3.14 4.04 -4.43
C ASN A 18 3.02 5.33 -3.61
N GLY A 19 2.24 5.32 -2.52
CA GLY A 19 2.11 6.48 -1.64
C GLY A 19 3.36 6.80 -0.80
N LEU A 20 4.27 5.83 -0.65
CA LEU A 20 5.61 6.05 -0.09
C LEU A 20 6.61 6.53 -1.14
N ASN A 21 6.22 6.71 -2.40
CA ASN A 21 7.11 6.93 -3.55
C ASN A 21 8.14 5.79 -3.72
N ALA A 22 7.69 4.55 -3.51
CA ALA A 22 8.47 3.34 -3.72
C ALA A 22 8.00 2.62 -4.99
N THR A 23 8.91 2.28 -5.89
CA THR A 23 8.59 1.40 -7.02
C THR A 23 8.26 -0.01 -6.49
N PRO A 24 7.10 -0.60 -6.83
CA PRO A 24 6.80 -1.96 -6.42
C PRO A 24 7.80 -2.96 -7.01
N THR A 25 8.36 -3.80 -6.15
CA THR A 25 9.28 -4.89 -6.46
C THR A 25 8.80 -6.15 -5.76
N ALA A 26 9.25 -7.33 -6.19
CA ALA A 26 8.89 -8.58 -5.51
C ALA A 26 9.27 -8.54 -4.01
N THR A 27 10.41 -7.93 -3.69
CA THR A 27 10.90 -7.81 -2.32
C THR A 27 9.99 -6.94 -1.46
N ASN A 28 9.77 -5.67 -1.82
CA ASN A 28 8.98 -4.77 -0.96
C ASN A 28 7.48 -5.13 -0.92
N ILE A 29 6.96 -5.75 -1.98
CA ILE A 29 5.62 -6.33 -1.95
C ILE A 29 5.57 -7.44 -0.90
N ASN A 30 6.45 -8.43 -0.96
CA ASN A 30 6.43 -9.53 0.00
C ASN A 30 6.71 -9.07 1.45
N LEU A 31 7.52 -8.03 1.67
CA LEU A 31 7.71 -7.43 3.00
C LEU A 31 6.38 -6.91 3.57
N LEU A 32 5.63 -6.11 2.80
CA LEU A 32 4.32 -5.62 3.24
C LEU A 32 3.30 -6.75 3.38
N VAL A 33 3.28 -7.71 2.46
CA VAL A 33 2.33 -8.83 2.52
C VAL A 33 2.59 -9.71 3.74
N ALA A 34 3.84 -9.98 4.08
CA ALA A 34 4.19 -10.72 5.30
C ALA A 34 3.69 -9.99 6.54
N TRP A 35 3.92 -8.67 6.59
CA TRP A 35 3.47 -7.83 7.70
C TRP A 35 1.94 -7.79 7.82
N MET A 36 1.22 -7.53 6.72
CA MET A 36 -0.24 -7.52 6.67
C MET A 36 -0.84 -8.90 7.01
N GLY A 37 -0.19 -9.99 6.58
CA GLY A 37 -0.59 -11.36 6.87
C GLY A 37 -0.60 -11.64 8.37
N LEU A 38 0.45 -11.20 9.08
CA LEU A 38 0.52 -11.27 10.54
C LEU A 38 -0.54 -10.39 11.20
N GLU A 39 -0.68 -9.14 10.76
CA GLU A 39 -1.64 -8.17 11.33
C GLU A 39 -3.10 -8.65 11.25
N ASN A 40 -3.48 -9.31 10.16
CA ASN A 40 -4.86 -9.69 9.92
C ASN A 40 -5.12 -11.18 10.12
N GLY A 41 -4.11 -11.96 10.55
CA GLY A 41 -4.21 -13.42 10.63
C GLY A 41 -4.63 -14.06 9.29
N TRP A 42 -4.09 -13.55 8.18
CA TRP A 42 -4.45 -13.93 6.80
C TRP A 42 -5.92 -13.68 6.38
N ASN A 43 -6.66 -12.86 7.13
CA ASN A 43 -8.00 -12.45 6.72
C ASN A 43 -7.96 -11.42 5.59
N ALA A 44 -8.08 -11.92 4.36
CA ALA A 44 -8.09 -11.13 3.12
C ALA A 44 -9.27 -10.16 2.97
N THR A 45 -10.28 -10.21 3.83
CA THR A 45 -11.44 -9.30 3.71
C THR A 45 -11.07 -7.87 4.04
N PHE A 46 -10.01 -7.67 4.84
CA PHE A 46 -9.60 -6.36 5.37
C PHE A 46 -10.81 -5.52 5.77
N GLN A 47 -11.77 -6.17 6.45
CA GLN A 47 -12.98 -5.51 6.94
C GLN A 47 -12.53 -4.23 7.61
N CYS A 48 -13.04 -3.08 7.14
CA CYS A 48 -12.65 -1.73 7.53
C CYS A 48 -11.54 -1.01 6.75
N HIS A 49 -11.11 -1.54 5.59
CA HIS A 49 -10.14 -0.91 4.70
C HIS A 49 -8.82 -0.56 5.41
N ASN A 50 -8.45 -1.31 6.45
CA ASN A 50 -7.29 -1.03 7.31
C ASN A 50 -6.34 -2.24 7.31
N PRO A 51 -5.55 -2.44 6.24
CA PRO A 51 -4.75 -3.65 6.08
C PRO A 51 -3.59 -3.77 7.08
N MET A 52 -3.28 -2.71 7.82
CA MET A 52 -2.19 -2.67 8.80
C MET A 52 -2.70 -2.48 10.23
N ASN A 53 -4.01 -2.51 10.47
CA ASN A 53 -4.63 -2.19 11.78
C ASN A 53 -4.15 -0.86 12.39
N THR A 54 -3.82 0.15 11.57
CA THR A 54 -3.37 1.43 12.10
C THR A 54 -4.46 2.13 12.94
N THR A 55 -4.02 2.93 13.91
CA THR A 55 -4.86 3.77 14.77
C THR A 55 -4.97 5.21 14.25
N TRP A 56 -4.36 5.53 13.10
CA TRP A 56 -4.33 6.89 12.55
C TRP A 56 -5.72 7.38 12.16
N LYS A 57 -6.21 8.42 12.83
CA LYS A 57 -7.54 8.98 12.58
C LYS A 57 -7.57 9.74 11.26
N MET A 58 -8.58 9.46 10.44
CA MET A 58 -8.86 10.17 9.20
C MET A 58 -10.29 10.72 9.22
N PRO A 59 -10.63 11.75 8.42
CA PRO A 59 -12.02 12.18 8.27
C PRO A 59 -12.94 11.01 7.89
N GLY A 60 -14.02 10.82 8.66
CA GLY A 60 -14.97 9.72 8.44
C GLY A 60 -14.54 8.37 9.02
N SER A 61 -13.34 8.24 9.62
CA SER A 61 -12.94 7.01 10.29
C SER A 61 -13.62 6.85 11.65
N LYS A 62 -13.78 5.60 12.10
CA LYS A 62 -14.28 5.24 13.44
C LYS A 62 -13.39 4.20 14.09
N ALA A 63 -13.16 4.31 15.40
CA ALA A 63 -12.48 3.27 16.15
C ALA A 63 -13.36 2.00 16.25
N ILE A 64 -12.77 0.82 16.10
CA ILE A 64 -13.48 -0.47 16.16
C ILE A 64 -13.11 -1.32 17.38
N ASN A 65 -12.13 -0.89 18.17
CA ASN A 65 -11.75 -1.54 19.42
C ASN A 65 -11.20 -0.53 20.44
N ASN A 66 -10.91 -1.01 21.66
CA ASN A 66 -10.42 -0.17 22.76
C ASN A 66 -8.99 0.33 22.59
N VAL A 67 -8.20 -0.28 21.69
CA VAL A 67 -6.83 0.17 21.35
C VAL A 67 -6.87 1.34 20.36
N GLY A 68 -8.02 1.57 19.71
CA GLY A 68 -8.22 2.67 18.78
C GLY A 68 -7.91 2.32 17.33
N VAL A 69 -7.86 1.03 16.97
CA VAL A 69 -7.77 0.60 15.56
C VAL A 69 -8.92 1.22 14.78
N GLN A 70 -8.60 1.82 13.65
CA GLN A 70 -9.57 2.58 12.86
C GLN A 70 -10.24 1.74 11.77
N CYS A 71 -11.44 2.17 11.41
CA CYS A 71 -12.18 1.71 10.27
C CYS A 71 -12.44 2.86 9.33
N TYR A 72 -12.02 2.72 8.07
CA TYR A 72 -11.99 3.80 7.10
C TYR A 72 -13.15 3.71 6.11
N PRO A 73 -13.67 4.86 5.62
CA PRO A 73 -14.80 4.90 4.70
C PRO A 73 -14.51 4.20 3.37
N ASP A 74 -13.26 4.24 2.91
CA ASP A 74 -12.81 3.67 1.65
C ASP A 74 -11.33 3.24 1.72
N TRP A 75 -10.90 2.48 0.71
CA TRP A 75 -9.54 1.98 0.57
C TRP A 75 -8.49 3.08 0.44
N ALA A 76 -8.79 4.15 -0.28
CA ALA A 76 -7.86 5.26 -0.46
C ALA A 76 -7.53 5.93 0.88
N THR A 77 -8.55 6.16 1.71
CA THR A 77 -8.41 6.73 3.05
C THR A 77 -7.59 5.81 3.97
N GLY A 78 -7.83 4.51 3.94
CA GLY A 78 -7.09 3.55 4.75
C GLY A 78 -5.63 3.36 4.34
N ALA A 79 -5.36 3.34 3.03
CA ALA A 79 -3.99 3.36 2.52
C ALA A 79 -3.26 4.64 2.94
N GLN A 80 -3.90 5.81 2.81
CA GLN A 80 -3.32 7.09 3.26
C GLN A 80 -3.08 7.11 4.76
N ALA A 81 -3.96 6.52 5.57
CA ALA A 81 -3.76 6.43 7.01
C ALA A 81 -2.53 5.58 7.36
N THR A 82 -2.33 4.47 6.65
CA THR A 82 -1.13 3.63 6.78
C THR A 82 0.12 4.42 6.42
N ILE A 83 0.10 5.13 5.29
CA ILE A 83 1.21 5.99 4.84
C ILE A 83 1.53 7.04 5.92
N ASN A 84 0.53 7.77 6.42
CA ASN A 84 0.72 8.75 7.47
C ASN A 84 1.33 8.14 8.75
N THR A 85 0.92 6.92 9.09
CA THR A 85 1.47 6.19 10.25
C THR A 85 2.93 5.86 10.04
N LEU A 86 3.32 5.39 8.86
CA LEU A 86 4.70 5.02 8.54
C LEU A 86 5.60 6.25 8.40
N THR A 87 5.07 7.38 7.93
CA THR A 87 5.86 8.60 7.71
C THR A 87 5.82 9.59 8.89
N GLN A 88 5.17 9.23 10.01
CA GLN A 88 5.17 10.08 11.20
C GLN A 88 6.56 10.16 11.84
N THR A 89 6.80 11.21 12.63
CA THR A 89 8.11 11.45 13.25
C THR A 89 8.26 10.82 14.64
N SER A 90 7.16 10.48 15.30
CA SER A 90 7.17 9.86 16.63
C SER A 90 5.95 8.94 16.84
N PRO A 91 6.17 7.61 17.00
CA PRO A 91 7.44 6.93 16.78
C PRO A 91 7.88 7.02 15.30
N SER A 92 9.20 7.00 15.06
CA SER A 92 9.73 6.98 13.69
C SER A 92 9.72 5.56 13.14
N TYR A 93 9.35 5.40 11.87
CA TYR A 93 9.52 4.16 11.08
C TYR A 93 10.46 4.38 9.88
N GLY A 94 11.44 5.28 10.05
CA GLY A 94 12.31 5.73 8.97
C GLY A 94 13.12 4.62 8.33
N THR A 95 13.58 3.64 9.13
CA THR A 95 14.34 2.48 8.62
C THR A 95 13.45 1.59 7.77
N LEU A 96 12.24 1.28 8.24
CA LEU A 96 11.27 0.47 7.50
C LEU A 96 10.84 1.17 6.20
N VAL A 97 10.56 2.47 6.24
CA VAL A 97 10.20 3.23 5.03
C VAL A 97 11.35 3.26 4.01
N ALA A 98 12.59 3.45 4.46
CA ALA A 98 13.77 3.40 3.58
C ALA A 98 13.93 2.02 2.95
N ALA A 99 13.82 0.96 3.76
CA ALA A 99 13.89 -0.42 3.29
C ALA A 99 12.82 -0.75 2.24
N LEU A 100 11.57 -0.30 2.47
CA LEU A 100 10.47 -0.49 1.52
C LEU A 100 10.71 0.26 0.20
N ARG A 101 11.22 1.50 0.26
CA ARG A 101 11.59 2.28 -0.93
C ARG A 101 12.67 1.62 -1.76
N ASN A 102 13.67 1.06 -1.09
CA ASN A 102 14.83 0.43 -1.75
C ASN A 102 14.58 -1.02 -2.15
N GLY A 103 13.49 -1.65 -1.68
CA GLY A 103 13.30 -3.09 -1.85
C GLY A 103 14.33 -3.91 -1.10
N ASP A 104 14.76 -3.45 0.08
CA ASP A 104 15.86 -4.02 0.84
C ASP A 104 15.34 -4.78 2.09
N ALA A 105 15.23 -6.10 1.98
CA ALA A 105 14.83 -6.95 3.10
C ALA A 105 15.88 -6.97 4.23
N GLY A 106 17.17 -6.81 3.90
CA GLY A 106 18.24 -6.78 4.89
C GLY A 106 18.14 -5.53 5.77
N GLN A 107 17.85 -4.37 5.18
CA GLN A 107 17.57 -3.15 5.92
C GLN A 107 16.25 -3.26 6.71
N PHE A 108 15.21 -3.88 6.14
CA PHE A 108 13.92 -4.05 6.81
C PHE A 108 14.05 -4.88 8.10
N PHE A 109 14.86 -5.94 8.08
CA PHE A 109 15.11 -6.81 9.23
C PHE A 109 16.42 -6.49 9.98
N SER A 110 17.00 -5.29 9.77
CA SER A 110 18.14 -4.80 10.55
C SER A 110 17.77 -4.66 12.04
N GLN A 111 18.76 -4.37 12.88
CA GLN A 111 18.51 -4.10 14.30
C GLN A 111 17.50 -2.95 14.49
N GLU A 112 17.66 -1.86 13.75
CA GLU A 112 16.79 -0.68 13.77
C GLU A 112 15.40 -1.01 13.22
N GLY A 113 15.31 -1.71 12.07
CA GLY A 113 14.04 -2.13 11.50
C GLY A 113 13.25 -3.05 12.45
N ARG A 114 13.93 -4.00 13.10
CA ARG A 114 13.36 -4.86 14.15
C ARG A 114 12.87 -4.06 15.35
N GLN A 115 13.58 -3.00 15.76
CA GLN A 115 13.15 -2.12 16.84
C GLN A 115 11.88 -1.34 16.45
N GLU A 116 11.82 -0.80 15.24
CA GLU A 116 10.65 -0.10 14.70
C GLU A 116 9.42 -1.03 14.61
N LEU A 117 9.60 -2.27 14.14
CA LEU A 117 8.54 -3.30 14.14
C LEU A 117 8.08 -3.68 15.56
N SER A 118 9.00 -3.73 16.52
CA SER A 118 8.63 -3.94 17.93
C SER A 118 7.74 -2.80 18.44
N VAL A 119 8.08 -1.54 18.14
CA VAL A 119 7.25 -0.38 18.49
C VAL A 119 5.86 -0.48 17.87
N TRP A 120 5.76 -0.87 16.59
CA TRP A 120 4.47 -1.07 15.92
C TRP A 120 3.56 -2.05 16.67
N SER A 121 4.14 -3.19 17.09
CA SER A 121 3.41 -4.26 17.79
C SER A 121 3.07 -3.96 19.26
N GLY A 122 3.46 -2.80 19.80
CA GLY A 122 3.32 -2.49 21.22
C GLY A 122 4.43 -3.09 22.09
N GLY A 123 5.59 -3.40 21.52
CA GLY A 123 6.80 -3.82 22.22
C GLY A 123 7.11 -5.33 22.16
N SER A 124 6.51 -6.09 21.25
CA SER A 124 6.74 -7.53 21.15
C SER A 124 8.09 -7.86 20.50
N PRO A 125 9.01 -8.54 21.21
CA PRO A 125 10.34 -8.84 20.68
C PRO A 125 10.35 -9.93 19.61
N SER A 126 9.34 -10.80 19.56
CA SER A 126 9.23 -11.86 18.56
C SER A 126 8.60 -11.40 17.25
N TYR A 127 7.97 -10.23 17.24
CA TYR A 127 7.12 -9.76 16.15
C TYR A 127 7.88 -9.67 14.81
N ALA A 128 9.06 -9.04 14.82
CA ALA A 128 9.87 -8.93 13.61
C ALA A 128 10.35 -10.30 13.09
N SER A 129 10.74 -11.21 13.98
CA SER A 129 11.16 -12.57 13.60
C SER A 129 10.01 -13.37 12.97
N THR A 130 8.77 -13.18 13.44
CA THR A 130 7.59 -13.80 12.82
C THR A 130 7.35 -13.26 11.41
N ILE A 131 7.46 -11.94 11.21
CA ILE A 131 7.33 -11.34 9.87
C ILE A 131 8.42 -11.86 8.93
N GLU A 132 9.66 -11.95 9.40
CA GLU A 132 10.78 -12.48 8.61
C GLU A 132 10.57 -13.95 8.21
N GLN A 133 10.10 -14.78 9.15
CA GLN A 133 9.73 -16.16 8.83
C GLN A 133 8.64 -16.22 7.76
N ILE A 134 7.56 -15.44 7.93
CA ILE A 134 6.48 -15.36 6.94
C ILE A 134 7.03 -14.93 5.58
N TYR A 135 7.88 -13.90 5.55
CA TYR A 135 8.49 -13.39 4.32
C TYR A 135 9.23 -14.49 3.54
N HIS A 136 9.96 -15.37 4.23
CA HIS A 136 10.65 -16.50 3.61
C HIS A 136 9.73 -17.65 3.21
N GLU A 137 8.56 -17.77 3.85
CA GLU A 137 7.55 -18.78 3.52
C GLU A 137 6.62 -18.32 2.38
N LEU A 138 6.60 -17.04 2.02
CA LEU A 138 5.78 -16.55 0.92
C LEU A 138 6.18 -17.15 -0.42
N ALA A 139 5.17 -17.52 -1.21
CA ALA A 139 5.37 -17.82 -2.62
C ALA A 139 5.94 -16.59 -3.36
N PRO A 140 6.65 -16.80 -4.48
CA PRO A 140 7.06 -15.70 -5.34
C PRO A 140 5.87 -14.83 -5.75
N VAL A 141 6.07 -13.51 -5.78
CA VAL A 141 5.05 -12.58 -6.26
C VAL A 141 4.71 -12.93 -7.73
N PRO A 142 3.43 -13.16 -8.07
CA PRO A 142 3.03 -13.48 -9.43
C PRO A 142 3.49 -12.38 -10.41
N ALA A 143 3.90 -12.75 -11.62
CA ALA A 143 4.36 -11.78 -12.62
C ALA A 143 3.31 -10.72 -12.96
N SER A 144 2.02 -11.07 -12.89
CA SER A 144 0.89 -10.14 -13.06
C SER A 144 0.86 -9.02 -12.00
N GLU A 145 1.45 -9.26 -10.83
CA GLU A 145 1.51 -8.29 -9.74
C GLU A 145 2.77 -7.41 -9.78
N LEU A 146 3.80 -7.87 -10.48
CA LEU A 146 5.07 -7.14 -10.67
C LEU A 146 5.05 -6.21 -11.88
N GLN A 147 4.09 -6.38 -12.78
CA GLN A 147 3.87 -5.40 -13.82
C GLN A 147 3.43 -4.12 -13.14
N ALA A 148 4.29 -3.09 -13.20
CA ALA A 148 3.79 -1.73 -13.17
C ALA A 148 2.64 -1.70 -14.18
N SER A 149 1.55 -1.02 -13.85
CA SER A 149 0.57 -0.60 -14.85
C SER A 149 1.25 0.40 -15.80
N ALA A 150 2.23 -0.07 -16.56
CA ALA A 150 2.71 0.55 -17.77
C ALA A 150 1.49 0.49 -18.69
N ALA A 151 0.94 1.66 -18.98
CA ALA A 151 -0.04 1.88 -20.02
C ALA A 151 0.60 1.57 -21.39
N SER A 152 0.91 0.30 -21.61
CA SER A 152 1.60 -0.19 -22.78
C SER A 152 1.02 -1.56 -23.11
N GLY A 153 -0.15 -1.54 -23.73
CA GLY A 153 -0.65 -2.67 -24.52
C GLY A 153 -1.81 -3.51 -23.98
N LEU A 154 -2.38 -3.22 -22.80
CA LEU A 154 -3.59 -3.92 -22.32
C LEU A 154 -4.88 -3.13 -22.58
N SER A 155 -5.87 -3.81 -23.14
CA SER A 155 -7.24 -3.31 -23.30
C SER A 155 -7.73 -2.61 -22.03
N LEU A 156 -8.01 -1.31 -22.15
CA LEU A 156 -8.44 -0.41 -21.07
C LEU A 156 -9.66 -0.92 -20.29
N SER A 157 -10.45 -1.84 -20.84
CA SER A 157 -11.71 -2.27 -20.23
C SER A 157 -11.54 -3.05 -18.92
N ASN A 158 -10.50 -3.87 -18.80
CA ASN A 158 -10.41 -4.84 -17.70
C ASN A 158 -9.62 -4.28 -16.50
N GLY A 159 -8.49 -3.59 -16.76
CA GLY A 159 -7.68 -3.00 -15.70
C GLY A 159 -8.37 -1.81 -15.00
N LEU A 160 -9.15 -1.02 -15.74
CA LEU A 160 -9.94 0.07 -15.14
C LEU A 160 -11.10 -0.48 -14.29
N SER A 161 -11.64 -1.65 -14.60
CA SER A 161 -12.71 -2.27 -13.80
C SER A 161 -12.20 -2.78 -12.46
N GLU A 162 -10.98 -3.34 -12.42
CA GLU A 162 -10.35 -3.78 -11.16
C GLU A 162 -9.91 -2.60 -10.30
N LEU A 163 -9.35 -1.55 -10.90
CA LEU A 163 -9.06 -0.29 -10.21
C LEU A 163 -10.35 0.41 -9.75
N ALA A 164 -11.41 0.37 -10.55
CA ALA A 164 -12.70 0.96 -10.19
C ALA A 164 -13.38 0.19 -9.06
N ASN A 165 -13.29 -1.13 -9.04
CA ASN A 165 -13.81 -1.93 -7.93
C ASN A 165 -12.96 -1.77 -6.66
N LEU A 166 -11.66 -1.52 -6.80
CA LEU A 166 -10.74 -1.32 -5.68
C LEU A 166 -10.93 0.02 -4.97
N PHE A 167 -11.15 1.09 -5.74
CA PHE A 167 -11.36 2.45 -5.20
C PHE A 167 -12.85 2.81 -5.06
N ASP A 168 -13.74 1.82 -5.22
CA ASP A 168 -15.19 2.00 -5.25
C ASP A 168 -15.65 3.10 -6.24
N LEU A 169 -14.95 3.24 -7.38
CA LEU A 169 -15.23 4.20 -8.45
C LEU A 169 -16.47 3.84 -9.28
N LYS A 170 -17.24 2.82 -8.90
CA LYS A 170 -18.52 2.49 -9.54
C LYS A 170 -19.53 3.66 -9.48
N ASP A 171 -19.30 4.63 -8.59
CA ASP A 171 -20.06 5.89 -8.51
C ASP A 171 -19.50 7.03 -9.40
N PHE A 172 -18.36 6.83 -10.06
CA PHE A 172 -17.80 7.76 -11.05
C PHE A 172 -18.23 7.37 -12.47
N ALA A 173 -19.51 7.59 -12.78
CA ALA A 173 -19.98 7.52 -14.15
C ALA A 173 -19.35 8.65 -15.00
N PRO A 174 -18.78 8.36 -16.19
CA PRO A 174 -18.29 9.40 -17.08
C PRO A 174 -19.48 10.29 -17.50
N GLY A 175 -19.45 11.55 -17.07
CA GLY A 175 -20.44 12.56 -17.49
C GLY A 175 -21.09 13.41 -16.39
N LYS A 176 -20.77 13.24 -15.10
CA LYS A 176 -21.27 14.14 -14.03
C LYS A 176 -20.18 14.50 -13.01
N ILE A 177 -19.28 15.40 -13.39
CA ILE A 177 -18.47 16.17 -12.43
C ILE A 177 -19.29 17.41 -12.07
N THR A 178 -19.84 17.45 -10.85
CA THR A 178 -20.67 18.58 -10.41
C THR A 178 -20.18 19.22 -9.10
N THR A 179 -19.10 18.71 -8.49
CA THR A 179 -18.58 19.27 -7.24
C THR A 179 -17.05 19.33 -7.17
N THR A 180 -16.52 20.34 -6.47
CA THR A 180 -15.08 20.59 -6.27
C THR A 180 -14.35 19.43 -5.57
N LYS A 181 -15.06 18.58 -4.81
CA LYS A 181 -14.50 17.37 -4.18
C LYS A 181 -14.17 16.27 -5.19
N GLN A 182 -14.93 16.16 -6.29
CA GLN A 182 -14.66 15.21 -7.37
C GLN A 182 -13.46 15.64 -8.23
N ALA A 183 -13.20 16.95 -8.33
CA ALA A 183 -12.04 17.49 -9.04
C ALA A 183 -10.71 17.25 -8.29
N VAL A 184 -10.72 17.23 -6.96
CA VAL A 184 -9.50 16.97 -6.15
C VAL A 184 -9.10 15.48 -6.19
N GLY A 185 -10.07 14.57 -6.23
CA GLY A 185 -9.81 13.13 -6.43
C GLY A 185 -9.15 12.82 -7.78
N LEU A 186 -9.52 13.57 -8.83
CA LEU A 186 -8.87 13.51 -10.15
C LEU A 186 -7.55 14.28 -10.20
N ALA A 187 -7.33 15.31 -9.38
CA ALA A 187 -6.06 16.05 -9.35
C ALA A 187 -4.91 15.23 -8.76
N VAL A 188 -5.19 14.37 -7.77
CA VAL A 188 -4.19 13.43 -7.22
C VAL A 188 -3.84 12.33 -8.24
N MET A 189 -4.83 11.87 -9.02
CA MET A 189 -4.62 10.87 -10.09
C MET A 189 -4.03 11.47 -11.38
N GLY A 190 -4.40 12.70 -11.73
CA GLY A 190 -3.95 13.42 -12.91
C GLY A 190 -2.54 14.01 -12.75
N GLY A 191 -2.13 14.36 -11.53
CA GLY A 191 -0.76 14.79 -11.24
C GLY A 191 0.28 13.67 -11.48
N ILE A 192 -0.11 12.41 -11.30
CA ILE A 192 0.76 11.25 -11.52
C ILE A 192 0.86 10.90 -13.02
N ILE A 193 -0.20 11.13 -13.81
CA ILE A 193 -0.16 10.89 -15.26
C ILE A 193 0.56 12.03 -16.01
N LEU A 194 0.44 13.29 -15.58
CA LEU A 194 1.17 14.40 -16.23
C LEU A 194 2.68 14.35 -15.98
N ALA A 195 3.13 13.88 -14.81
CA ALA A 195 4.56 13.74 -14.51
C ALA A 195 5.24 12.69 -15.41
N LEU A 196 4.53 11.63 -15.81
CA LEU A 196 5.04 10.59 -16.70
C LEU A 196 5.02 10.97 -18.20
N LEU A 197 4.35 12.07 -18.57
CA LEU A 197 4.38 12.60 -19.94
C LEU A 197 5.41 13.73 -20.12
N TRP A 198 5.87 14.37 -19.05
CA TRP A 198 6.85 15.45 -19.13
C TRP A 198 8.32 14.95 -19.13
N GLU A 199 8.64 13.87 -18.40
CA GLU A 199 10.03 13.35 -18.36
C GLU A 199 10.46 12.55 -19.63
N GLY A 200 9.58 12.42 -20.63
CA GLY A 200 9.90 11.79 -21.92
C GLY A 200 10.21 12.75 -23.08
N GLY A 201 10.25 14.07 -22.84
CA GLY A 201 10.20 15.10 -23.89
C GLY A 201 11.54 15.69 -24.38
N ASP A 202 12.67 15.47 -23.72
CA ASP A 202 13.93 16.17 -24.05
C ASP A 202 14.93 15.30 -24.81
N ASN A 203 14.48 14.58 -25.85
CA ASN A 203 15.40 13.99 -26.83
C ASN A 203 14.75 13.70 -28.20
N ILE A 204 14.35 14.77 -28.90
CA ILE A 204 14.37 14.79 -30.37
C ILE A 204 14.72 16.19 -30.84
N GLY A 205 15.98 16.36 -31.24
CA GLY A 205 16.41 17.56 -31.95
C GLY A 205 15.77 17.64 -33.33
N PHE A 206 15.40 18.87 -33.69
CA PHE A 206 15.62 19.46 -35.02
C PHE A 206 16.01 20.91 -34.83
#